data_AF-A0A2Z2N3Q0-F1
#
_entry.id   AF-A0A2Z2N3Q0-F1
#
_cell.length_a   1.000
_cell.length_b   1.000
_cell.length_c   1.000
_cell.angle_alpha   90.00
_cell.angle_beta   90.00
_cell.angle_gamma   90.00
#
_symmetry.space_group_name_H-M   'P 1'
#
loop_
_entity.id
_entity.type
_entity.pdbx_description
1 polymer ?
#
loop_
_entity_poly.entity_id
_entity_poly.type
_entity_poly.pdbx_seq_one_letter_code
_entity_poly.pdbx_strand_id
1 'polypeptide(L)'
;MELVEEVKSLCERLGENNLVEAIDRFTLLNQGLEKTRGEHFAKAGIYGFLEGILTTLKIKHEDRKIEELLIKVKEAREKEELFLRKARPPISE
;
A
#
# COMPACT_ATOMS: atom_id res chain seq x y z
N MET A 1 1.24 10.18 4.58
CA MET A 1 0.44 9.06 4.02
C MET A 1 -0.38 8.46 5.14
N GLU A 2 -1.57 9.00 5.39
CA GLU A 2 -2.42 8.63 6.53
C GLU A 2 -2.72 7.13 6.58
N LEU A 3 -3.02 6.51 5.43
CA LEU A 3 -3.34 5.09 5.35
C LEU A 3 -2.18 4.17 5.74
N VAL A 4 -0.93 4.58 5.55
CA VAL A 4 0.24 3.81 6.03
C VAL A 4 0.31 3.81 7.54
N GLU A 5 0.08 4.95 8.18
CA GLU A 5 0.06 5.02 9.64
C GLU A 5 -1.13 4.26 10.24
N GLU A 6 -2.31 4.29 9.59
CA GLU A 6 -3.44 3.44 10.00
C GLU A 6 -3.08 1.94 9.98
N VAL A 7 -2.38 1.46 8.94
CA VAL A 7 -1.95 0.05 8.85
C VAL A 7 -0.85 -0.27 9.86
N LYS A 8 0.11 0.64 10.08
CA LYS A 8 1.14 0.46 11.11
C LYS A 8 0.53 0.35 12.49
N SER A 9 -0.38 1.25 12.85
CA SER A 9 -1.08 1.23 14.14
C SER A 9 -1.89 -0.06 14.34
N LEU A 10 -2.52 -0.57 13.27
CA LEU A 10 -3.17 -1.88 13.30
C LEU A 10 -2.15 -3.00 13.58
N CYS A 11 -0.99 -3.00 12.92
CA CYS A 11 0.06 -4.00 13.13
C CYS A 11 0.58 -3.98 14.58
N GLU A 12 0.83 -2.79 15.14
CA GLU A 12 1.22 -2.64 16.55
C GLU A 12 0.17 -3.23 17.51
N ARG A 13 -1.11 -2.90 17.28
CA ARG A 13 -2.22 -3.42 18.09
C ARG A 13 -2.33 -4.94 18.05
N LEU A 14 -2.02 -5.55 16.90
CA LEU A 14 -2.03 -7.01 16.70
C LEU A 14 -0.74 -7.69 17.19
N GLY A 15 0.24 -6.93 17.70
CA GLY A 15 1.53 -7.45 18.16
C GLY A 15 2.53 -7.77 17.02
N GLU A 16 2.26 -7.32 15.80
CA GLU A 16 3.05 -7.59 14.60
C GLU A 16 4.12 -6.50 14.38
N ASN A 17 4.93 -6.20 15.41
CA ASN A 17 5.91 -5.10 15.39
C ASN A 17 6.95 -5.23 14.24
N ASN A 18 7.29 -6.45 13.86
CA ASN A 18 8.19 -6.70 12.72
C ASN A 18 7.59 -6.19 11.39
N LEU A 19 6.26 -6.20 11.24
CA LEU A 19 5.59 -5.67 10.06
C LEU A 19 5.63 -4.14 10.03
N VAL A 20 5.58 -3.48 11.19
CA VAL A 20 5.74 -2.02 11.30
C VAL A 20 7.09 -1.60 10.74
N GLU A 21 8.17 -2.25 11.18
CA GLU A 21 9.52 -2.00 10.64
C GLU A 21 9.62 -2.29 9.14
N ALA A 22 8.97 -3.36 8.68
CA ALA A 22 8.96 -3.70 7.25
C ALA A 22 8.25 -2.62 6.42
N ILE A 23 7.13 -2.07 6.91
CA ILE A 23 6.39 -0.97 6.28
C ILE A 23 7.26 0.29 6.23
N ASP A 24 7.96 0.63 7.31
CA ASP A 24 8.84 1.80 7.33
C ASP A 24 9.99 1.67 6.33
N ARG A 25 10.66 0.51 6.29
CA ARG A 25 11.73 0.23 5.32
C ARG A 25 11.21 0.28 3.90
N PHE A 26 10.05 -0.33 3.62
CA PHE A 26 9.48 -0.33 2.28
C PHE A 26 9.06 1.07 1.82
N THR A 27 8.48 1.87 2.72
CA THR A 27 8.09 3.25 2.44
C THR A 27 9.33 4.11 2.14
N LEU A 28 10.40 3.97 2.93
CA LEU A 28 11.67 4.66 2.68
C LEU A 28 12.27 4.31 1.32
N LEU A 29 12.28 3.04 0.94
CA LEU A 29 12.76 2.60 -0.37
C LEU A 29 11.94 3.23 -1.52
N ASN A 30 10.63 3.36 -1.34
CA ASN A 30 9.75 3.94 -2.36
C ASN A 30 9.91 5.46 -2.53
N GLN A 31 10.42 6.19 -1.52
CA GLN A 31 10.80 7.60 -1.70
C GLN A 31 11.92 7.78 -2.74
N GLY A 32 12.81 6.79 -2.89
CA GLY A 32 13.80 6.76 -3.95
C GLY A 32 13.19 6.48 -5.34
N LEU A 33 12.19 5.61 -5.39
CA LEU A 33 11.47 5.27 -6.61
C LEU A 33 10.57 6.42 -7.10
N GLU A 34 10.00 7.21 -6.20
CA GLU A 34 9.19 8.38 -6.54
C GLU A 34 9.94 9.35 -7.46
N LYS A 35 11.23 9.60 -7.21
CA LYS A 35 12.06 10.48 -8.05
C LYS A 35 12.33 9.95 -9.45
N THR A 36 12.28 8.63 -9.64
CA THR A 36 12.68 7.97 -10.91
C THR A 36 11.50 7.43 -11.71
N ARG A 37 10.39 7.10 -11.04
CA ARG A 37 9.20 6.48 -11.62
C ARG A 37 7.92 7.29 -11.42
N GLY A 38 7.97 8.35 -10.63
CA GLY A 38 6.84 9.24 -10.33
C GLY A 38 6.07 8.83 -9.08
N GLU A 39 5.37 9.79 -8.50
CA GLU A 39 4.60 9.68 -7.25
C GLU A 39 3.53 8.59 -7.31
N HIS A 40 2.73 8.55 -8.39
CA HIS A 40 1.69 7.55 -8.57
C HIS A 40 2.23 6.12 -8.61
N PHE A 41 3.43 5.92 -9.17
CA PHE A 41 4.08 4.61 -9.21
C PHE A 41 4.51 4.16 -7.81
N ALA A 42 5.17 5.06 -7.07
CA ALA A 42 5.60 4.79 -5.70
C ALA A 42 4.40 4.49 -4.78
N LYS A 43 3.34 5.30 -4.86
CA LYS A 43 2.11 5.09 -4.08
C LYS A 43 1.40 3.79 -4.43
N ALA A 44 1.24 3.46 -5.72
CA ALA A 44 0.65 2.18 -6.14
C ALA A 44 1.46 0.99 -5.59
N GLY A 45 2.79 1.07 -5.61
CA GLY A 45 3.67 0.06 -5.02
C GLY A 45 3.49 -0.08 -3.50
N ILE A 46 3.44 1.04 -2.78
CA ILE A 46 3.19 1.04 -1.33
C ILE A 46 1.82 0.44 -1.00
N TYR A 47 0.76 0.87 -1.68
CA TYR A 47 -0.58 0.33 -1.42
C TYR A 47 -0.69 -1.15 -1.78
N GLY A 48 -0.05 -1.61 -2.84
CA GLY A 48 0.04 -3.04 -3.16
C GLY A 48 0.74 -3.86 -2.08
N PHE A 49 1.81 -3.31 -1.47
CA PHE A 49 2.49 -3.96 -0.34
C PHE A 49 1.60 -4.04 0.91
N LEU A 50 0.92 -2.95 1.27
CA LEU A 50 -0.02 -2.94 2.39
C LEU A 50 -1.20 -3.91 2.18
N GLU A 51 -1.70 -4.01 0.95
CA GLU A 51 -2.77 -4.96 0.61
C GLU A 51 -2.34 -6.40 0.84
N GLY A 52 -1.10 -6.75 0.48
CA GLY A 52 -0.52 -8.06 0.74
C GLY A 52 -0.40 -8.37 2.24
N ILE A 53 0.05 -7.39 3.03
CA ILE A 53 0.09 -7.50 4.49
C ILE A 53 -1.30 -7.75 5.07
N LEU A 54 -2.27 -6.89 4.75
CA LEU A 54 -3.63 -6.96 5.29
C LEU A 54 -4.35 -8.24 4.86
N THR A 55 -4.11 -8.72 3.63
CA THR A 55 -4.64 -10.01 3.15
C THR A 55 -4.12 -11.16 3.99
N THR A 56 -2.83 -11.13 4.36
CA THR A 56 -2.23 -12.17 5.22
C THR A 56 -2.72 -12.06 6.66
N LEU A 57 -2.83 -10.84 7.20
CA LEU A 57 -3.34 -10.61 8.55
C LEU A 57 -4.80 -11.07 8.70
N LYS A 58 -5.62 -10.90 7.67
CA LYS A 58 -7.02 -11.37 7.66
C LYS A 58 -7.15 -12.88 7.85
N ILE A 59 -6.13 -13.65 7.46
CA ILE A 59 -6.10 -15.12 7.66
C ILE A 59 -5.72 -15.47 9.10
N LYS A 60 -4.87 -14.65 9.73
CA LYS A 60 -4.31 -14.91 11.06
C LYS A 60 -5.17 -14.39 12.20
N HIS A 61 -5.92 -13.31 11.95
CA HIS A 61 -6.60 -12.52 12.98
C HIS A 61 -8.06 -12.26 12.59
N GLU A 62 -8.98 -12.47 13.52
CA GLU A 62 -10.40 -12.16 13.34
C GLU A 62 -10.69 -10.73 13.83
N ASP A 63 -10.26 -9.74 13.04
CA ASP A 63 -10.40 -8.32 13.36
C ASP A 63 -11.03 -7.56 12.20
N ARG A 64 -12.24 -7.01 12.42
CA ARG A 64 -13.00 -6.25 11.41
C ARG A 64 -12.21 -5.07 10.85
N LYS A 65 -11.28 -4.50 11.62
CA LYS A 65 -10.48 -3.37 11.17
C LYS A 65 -9.55 -3.74 10.02
N ILE A 66 -9.13 -5.00 9.94
CA ILE A 66 -8.31 -5.51 8.84
C ILE A 66 -9.11 -5.41 7.53
N GLU A 67 -10.37 -5.82 7.55
CA GLU A 67 -11.22 -5.78 6.36
C GLU A 67 -11.51 -4.34 5.92
N GLU A 68 -11.82 -3.45 6.86
CA GLU A 68 -12.01 -2.03 6.57
C GLU A 68 -10.78 -1.41 5.90
N LEU A 69 -9.59 -1.65 6.46
CA LEU A 69 -8.35 -1.12 5.91
C LEU A 69 -8.00 -1.77 4.57
N LEU A 70 -8.27 -3.07 4.40
CA LEU A 70 -8.02 -3.77 3.15
C LEU A 70 -8.84 -3.17 2.00
N ILE A 71 -10.10 -2.81 2.24
CA ILE A 71 -10.95 -2.13 1.25
C ILE A 71 -10.37 -0.76 0.91
N LYS A 72 -10.08 0.08 1.93
CA LYS A 72 -9.50 1.41 1.71
C LYS A 72 -8.19 1.37 0.92
N VAL A 73 -7.31 0.41 1.24
CA VAL A 73 -6.02 0.23 0.55
C VAL A 73 -6.22 -0.20 -0.89
N LYS A 74 -7.16 -1.12 -1.16
CA LYS A 74 -7.51 -1.53 -2.54
C LYS A 74 -7.99 -0.35 -3.38
N GLU A 75 -8.94 0.42 -2.86
CA GLU A 75 -9.46 1.61 -3.54
C GLU A 75 -8.37 2.65 -3.80
N ALA A 76 -7.49 2.88 -2.81
CA ALA A 76 -6.36 3.78 -2.96
C ALA A 76 -5.39 3.30 -4.04
N ARG A 77 -5.04 2.00 -4.04
CA ARG A 77 -4.18 1.40 -5.08
C ARG A 77 -4.77 1.56 -6.47
N GLU A 78 -6.03 1.19 -6.66
CA GLU A 78 -6.73 1.26 -7.95
C GLU A 78 -6.77 2.70 -8.49
N LYS A 79 -6.98 3.68 -7.60
CA LYS A 79 -6.92 5.10 -7.96
C LYS A 79 -5.54 5.50 -8.50
N GLU A 80 -4.46 5.11 -7.84
CA GLU A 80 -3.10 5.41 -8.29
C GLU A 80 -2.76 4.69 -9.61
N GLU A 81 -3.17 3.43 -9.76
CA GLU A 81 -3.00 2.67 -11.00
C GLU A 81 -3.73 3.30 -12.19
N LEU A 82 -4.87 3.94 -11.98
CA LEU A 82 -5.61 4.64 -13.03
C LEU A 82 -4.74 5.74 -13.68
N PHE A 83 -3.98 6.49 -12.89
CA PHE A 83 -3.06 7.51 -13.40
C PHE A 83 -1.93 6.90 -14.22
N LEU A 84 -1.43 5.72 -13.83
CA LEU A 84 -0.40 4.99 -14.58
C LEU A 84 -0.92 4.46 -15.92
N ARG A 85 -2.18 4.01 -15.98
CA ARG A 85 -2.80 3.50 -17.21
C ARG A 85 -3.11 4.63 -18.21
N LYS A 86 -3.54 5.79 -17.72
CA LYS A 86 -3.78 6.99 -18.56
C LYS A 86 -2.50 7.58 -19.16
N ALA A 87 -1.33 7.27 -18.60
CA ALA A 87 -0.04 7.72 -19.12
C ALA A 87 0.48 6.90 -20.31
N ARG A 88 -0.24 5.86 -20.78
CA ARG A 88 0.11 5.19 -22.04
C ARG A 88 -0.29 6.11 -23.21
N PRO A 89 0.66 6.55 -24.06
CA PRO A 89 0.28 7.19 -25.33
C PRO A 89 -0.56 6.19 -26.15
N PRO A 90 -1.44 6.66 -27.05
CA PRO A 90 -2.06 5.76 -28.01
C PRO A 90 -0.94 4.98 -28.70
N ILE A 91 -1.10 3.66 -28.78
CA ILE A 91 -0.23 2.83 -29.60
C ILE A 91 -0.37 3.41 -31.01
N SER A 92 0.66 4.10 -31.49
CA SER A 92 0.72 4.52 -32.89
C SER A 92 0.74 3.24 -33.72
N GLU A 93 -0.26 3.12 -34.60
CA GLU A 93 -0.41 2.04 -35.57
C GLU A 93 0.87 1.78 -36.38
#